data_AF-A0AAV5XH20-F1
#
_entry.id   AF-A0AAV5XH20-F1
#
_cell.length_a   1.000
_cell.length_b   1.000
_cell.length_c   1.000
_cell.angle_alpha   90.00
_cell.angle_beta   90.00
_cell.angle_gamma   90.00
#
_symmetry.space_group_name_H-M   'P 1'
#
loop_
_entity.id
_entity.type
_entity.pdbx_description
1 polymer ?
#
loop_
_entity_poly.entity_id
_entity_poly.type
_entity_poly.pdbx_seq_one_letter_code
_entity_poly.pdbx_strand_id
1 'polypeptide(L)'
;MTLRAAARAVFDAALAAADVRPLVRRALAGIEPPARGRLMVLGAGKASGAMAAAVEEAFGDRVSGVVAVKDGYLAPTRRVRLREAGHPVPDERGAGAAREILDLAAAAGPDDLVLVLVSGGGSALTPAPAPPVTLADKQTVTRLLLAAGATINQLNAIRKHLSLIKGGQLARAASPACVRALLLSDVIGDPLDVIASGPTAPDASTFAEALGMLDRFDIRGRAPASVVERLEEGARGGIAETPKPGDPLFARVSNRIIGNNALVVEAAAARAAALGFTPYVLTRALAGEAREVARDWIGLARRIRAGQGPVMPPACVIAGGETTVTVSGRGQGGRCQEFALAAALEMEALDGVVILAAGTDGTDGPTSAAGAVVDGLTASRAAAHGPEVRARLEDNDSHRVFAGLGDLVVTGPTNTNLLDLYVLLVG
;
A
#
# COMPACT_ATOMS: atom_id res chain seq x y z
N MET A 1 -6.30 -32.27 -7.35
CA MET A 1 -5.50 -31.03 -7.41
C MET A 1 -4.37 -31.15 -6.39
N THR A 2 -3.14 -30.76 -6.71
CA THR A 2 -2.03 -30.77 -5.73
C THR A 2 -2.18 -29.63 -4.72
N LEU A 3 -1.56 -29.73 -3.53
CA LEU A 3 -1.57 -28.65 -2.55
C LEU A 3 -0.95 -27.36 -3.10
N ARG A 4 0.13 -27.44 -3.90
CA ARG A 4 0.70 -26.28 -4.60
C ARG A 4 -0.30 -25.60 -5.53
N ALA A 5 -1.03 -26.38 -6.34
CA ALA A 5 -2.07 -25.84 -7.22
C ALA A 5 -3.24 -25.24 -6.44
N ALA A 6 -3.59 -25.83 -5.29
CA ALA A 6 -4.60 -25.28 -4.38
C ALA A 6 -4.16 -23.93 -3.79
N ALA A 7 -2.93 -23.82 -3.28
CA ALA A 7 -2.39 -22.59 -2.72
C ALA A 7 -2.36 -21.47 -3.78
N ARG A 8 -1.95 -21.82 -5.01
CA ARG A 8 -1.98 -20.90 -6.14
C ARG A 8 -3.41 -20.44 -6.47
N ALA A 9 -4.37 -21.37 -6.53
CA ALA A 9 -5.77 -21.03 -6.80
C ALA A 9 -6.39 -20.13 -5.71
N VAL A 10 -5.99 -20.29 -4.44
CA VAL A 10 -6.38 -19.41 -3.33
C VAL A 10 -5.82 -18.01 -3.54
N PHE A 11 -4.53 -17.88 -3.86
CA PHE A 11 -3.91 -16.59 -4.14
C PHE A 11 -4.51 -15.90 -5.37
N ASP A 12 -4.75 -16.64 -6.47
CA ASP A 12 -5.33 -16.08 -7.69
C ASP A 12 -6.74 -15.52 -7.45
N ALA A 13 -7.56 -16.17 -6.61
CA ALA A 13 -8.88 -15.64 -6.23
C ALA A 13 -8.76 -14.36 -5.39
N ALA A 14 -7.74 -14.27 -4.54
CA ALA A 14 -7.46 -13.09 -3.75
C ALA A 14 -7.04 -11.91 -4.64
N LEU A 15 -6.19 -12.15 -5.65
CA LEU A 15 -5.83 -11.17 -6.66
C LEU A 15 -7.02 -10.72 -7.50
N ALA A 16 -7.89 -11.65 -7.91
CA ALA A 16 -9.10 -11.31 -8.67
C ALA A 16 -10.04 -10.39 -7.88
N ALA A 17 -10.14 -10.58 -6.56
CA ALA A 17 -10.91 -9.68 -5.69
C ALA A 17 -10.28 -8.27 -5.58
N ALA A 18 -8.96 -8.18 -5.74
CA ALA A 18 -8.20 -6.93 -5.71
C ALA A 18 -8.20 -6.17 -7.06
N ASP A 19 -8.85 -6.69 -8.10
CA ASP A 19 -8.95 -6.02 -9.41
C ASP A 19 -9.64 -4.67 -9.26
N VAL A 20 -8.93 -3.62 -9.65
CA VAL A 20 -9.33 -2.23 -9.54
C VAL A 20 -10.62 -1.94 -10.30
N ARG A 21 -10.81 -2.53 -11.50
CA ARG A 21 -11.95 -2.19 -12.36
C ARG A 21 -13.30 -2.53 -11.74
N PRO A 22 -13.56 -3.79 -11.30
CA PRO A 22 -14.82 -4.12 -10.63
C PRO A 22 -15.01 -3.38 -9.31
N LEU A 23 -13.92 -3.09 -8.57
CA LEU A 23 -13.97 -2.30 -7.34
C LEU A 23 -14.48 -0.88 -7.60
N VAL A 24 -13.88 -0.19 -8.58
CA VAL A 24 -14.30 1.16 -8.97
C VAL A 24 -15.72 1.14 -9.52
N ARG A 25 -16.06 0.24 -10.43
CA ARG A 25 -17.42 0.14 -11.00
C ARG A 25 -18.49 -0.01 -9.92
N ARG A 26 -18.24 -0.86 -8.91
CA ARG A 26 -19.16 -1.04 -7.77
C ARG A 26 -19.22 0.22 -6.90
N ALA A 27 -18.10 0.90 -6.70
CA ALA A 27 -18.06 2.14 -5.91
C ALA A 27 -18.74 3.33 -6.59
N LEU A 28 -18.77 3.34 -7.92
CA LEU A 28 -19.48 4.32 -8.74
C LEU A 28 -20.99 4.08 -8.80
N ALA A 29 -21.48 2.91 -8.36
CA ALA A 29 -22.92 2.66 -8.30
C ALA A 29 -23.61 3.70 -7.39
N GLY A 30 -24.51 4.50 -7.97
CA GLY A 30 -25.19 5.61 -7.28
C GLY A 30 -24.45 6.95 -7.33
N ILE A 31 -23.30 7.04 -8.01
CA ILE A 31 -22.67 8.32 -8.37
C ILE A 31 -23.11 8.68 -9.79
N GLU A 32 -23.80 9.79 -9.93
CA GLU A 32 -24.20 10.33 -11.23
C GLU A 32 -23.36 11.57 -11.57
N PRO A 33 -22.94 11.75 -12.84
CA PRO A 33 -22.38 13.01 -13.29
C PRO A 33 -23.37 14.15 -13.02
N PRO A 34 -22.92 15.29 -12.49
CA PRO A 34 -23.84 16.34 -12.08
C PRO A 34 -24.59 16.91 -13.30
N ALA A 35 -25.87 17.27 -13.12
CA ALA A 35 -26.72 17.78 -14.21
C ALA A 35 -26.23 19.16 -14.71
N ARG A 36 -25.62 19.94 -13.83
CA ARG A 36 -24.93 21.20 -14.10
C ARG A 36 -23.52 21.08 -13.49
N GLY A 37 -22.52 21.66 -14.13
CA GLY A 37 -21.13 21.54 -13.68
C GLY A 37 -20.39 20.34 -14.28
N ARG A 38 -19.20 20.08 -13.75
CA ARG A 38 -18.20 19.13 -14.25
C ARG A 38 -18.04 17.97 -13.28
N LEU A 39 -17.72 16.80 -13.83
CA LEU A 39 -17.18 15.67 -13.06
C LEU A 39 -15.66 15.67 -13.22
N MET A 40 -14.96 16.03 -12.15
CA MET A 40 -13.52 16.26 -12.14
C MET A 40 -12.82 15.10 -11.43
N VAL A 41 -11.88 14.45 -12.11
CA VAL A 41 -11.14 13.30 -11.57
C VAL A 41 -9.74 13.74 -11.14
N LEU A 42 -9.49 13.70 -9.84
CA LEU A 42 -8.19 14.04 -9.24
C LEU A 42 -7.63 12.81 -8.55
N GLY A 43 -6.31 12.71 -8.34
CA GLY A 43 -5.80 11.61 -7.54
C GLY A 43 -4.32 11.35 -7.65
N ALA A 44 -3.85 10.40 -6.86
CA ALA A 44 -2.48 9.94 -6.88
C ALA A 44 -2.35 8.53 -6.32
N GLY A 45 -1.45 7.74 -6.90
CA GLY A 45 -1.09 6.42 -6.40
C GLY A 45 -0.77 5.42 -7.51
N LYS A 46 -0.19 4.27 -7.16
CA LYS A 46 0.19 3.21 -8.10
C LYS A 46 -1.01 2.70 -8.90
N ALA A 47 -2.15 2.51 -8.25
CA ALA A 47 -3.37 1.98 -8.88
C ALA A 47 -4.28 3.09 -9.45
N SER A 48 -4.01 4.36 -9.15
CA SER A 48 -4.93 5.47 -9.47
C SER A 48 -5.08 5.70 -10.97
N GLY A 49 -4.10 5.33 -11.80
CA GLY A 49 -4.24 5.33 -13.26
C GLY A 49 -5.29 4.32 -13.74
N ALA A 50 -5.22 3.07 -13.25
CA ALA A 50 -6.23 2.05 -13.54
C ALA A 50 -7.61 2.42 -12.98
N MET A 51 -7.65 3.07 -11.81
CA MET A 51 -8.90 3.61 -11.28
C MET A 51 -9.49 4.67 -12.22
N ALA A 52 -8.68 5.61 -12.70
CA ALA A 52 -9.12 6.65 -13.63
C ALA A 52 -9.65 6.07 -14.94
N ALA A 53 -9.01 5.04 -15.49
CA ALA A 53 -9.50 4.35 -16.67
C ALA A 53 -10.89 3.71 -16.43
N ALA A 54 -11.09 3.06 -15.29
CA ALA A 54 -12.40 2.51 -14.92
C ALA A 54 -13.48 3.59 -14.72
N VAL A 55 -13.11 4.79 -14.23
CA VAL A 55 -14.02 5.95 -14.17
C VAL A 55 -14.38 6.45 -15.57
N GLU A 56 -13.42 6.54 -16.49
CA GLU A 56 -13.69 6.91 -17.89
C GLU A 56 -14.58 5.89 -18.61
N GLU A 57 -14.36 4.59 -18.38
CA GLU A 57 -15.22 3.54 -18.91
C GLU A 57 -16.68 3.70 -18.44
N ALA A 58 -16.89 4.15 -17.19
CA ALA A 58 -18.22 4.32 -16.62
C ALA A 58 -18.94 5.60 -17.07
N PHE A 59 -18.21 6.71 -17.25
CA PHE A 59 -18.81 8.03 -17.48
C PHE A 59 -18.47 8.69 -18.82
N GLY A 60 -17.58 8.09 -19.62
CA GLY A 60 -17.27 8.52 -20.97
C GLY A 60 -16.70 9.94 -21.05
N ASP A 61 -17.31 10.79 -21.87
CA ASP A 61 -16.88 12.17 -22.13
C ASP A 61 -17.27 13.17 -21.03
N ARG A 62 -18.04 12.73 -20.02
CA ARG A 62 -18.48 13.56 -18.89
C ARG A 62 -17.38 13.84 -17.87
N VAL A 63 -16.23 13.18 -17.97
CA VAL A 63 -15.12 13.30 -17.02
C VAL A 63 -13.89 13.97 -17.63
N SER A 64 -13.15 14.68 -16.79
CA SER A 64 -11.81 15.17 -17.11
C SER A 64 -11.00 15.33 -15.84
N GLY A 65 -9.67 15.34 -15.93
CA GLY A 65 -8.86 15.72 -14.78
C GLY A 65 -7.39 15.29 -14.86
N VAL A 66 -6.76 15.12 -13.70
CA VAL A 66 -5.32 14.85 -13.58
C VAL A 66 -5.08 13.84 -12.46
N VAL A 67 -4.32 12.79 -12.74
CA VAL A 67 -3.92 11.78 -11.76
C VAL A 67 -2.42 11.55 -11.84
N ALA A 68 -1.74 11.58 -10.68
CA ALA A 68 -0.32 11.26 -10.57
C ALA A 68 -0.11 9.75 -10.38
N VAL A 69 0.79 9.14 -11.16
CA VAL A 69 1.12 7.71 -11.11
C VAL A 69 2.64 7.51 -11.06
N LYS A 70 3.07 6.32 -10.63
CA LYS A 70 4.49 5.93 -10.67
C LYS A 70 4.94 5.73 -12.12
N ASP A 71 6.23 5.95 -12.40
CA ASP A 71 6.86 5.55 -13.66
C ASP A 71 6.49 4.11 -14.05
N GLY A 72 5.98 3.93 -15.28
CA GLY A 72 5.55 2.64 -15.83
C GLY A 72 4.12 2.22 -15.47
N TYR A 73 3.36 3.04 -14.74
CA TYR A 73 1.98 2.75 -14.30
C TYR A 73 0.93 3.55 -15.09
N LEU A 74 1.23 3.94 -16.32
CA LEU A 74 0.25 4.54 -17.22
C LEU A 74 -0.87 3.54 -17.55
N ALA A 75 -2.10 4.04 -17.59
CA ALA A 75 -3.29 3.30 -17.98
C ALA A 75 -3.93 3.97 -19.22
N PRO A 76 -4.77 3.26 -19.98
CA PRO A 76 -5.36 3.79 -21.21
C PRO A 76 -6.50 4.79 -20.92
N THR A 77 -6.15 6.00 -20.47
CA THR A 77 -7.08 7.12 -20.30
C THR A 77 -7.04 8.06 -21.51
N ARG A 78 -8.14 8.77 -21.77
CA ARG A 78 -8.30 9.73 -22.88
C ARG A 78 -8.56 11.15 -22.41
N ARG A 79 -9.24 11.33 -21.29
CA ARG A 79 -9.72 12.63 -20.77
C ARG A 79 -9.06 13.01 -19.44
N VAL A 80 -8.71 12.02 -18.63
CA VAL A 80 -7.92 12.15 -17.42
C VAL A 80 -6.45 12.05 -17.81
N ARG A 81 -5.72 13.15 -17.61
CA ARG A 81 -4.28 13.20 -17.88
C ARG A 81 -3.54 12.46 -16.77
N LEU A 82 -2.72 11.49 -17.15
CA LEU A 82 -1.81 10.82 -16.22
C LEU A 82 -0.46 11.55 -16.21
N ARG A 83 0.10 11.73 -15.02
CA ARG A 83 1.42 12.33 -14.79
C ARG A 83 2.31 11.33 -14.07
N GLU A 84 3.38 10.89 -14.71
CA GLU A 84 4.37 10.02 -14.10
C GLU A 84 5.29 10.82 -13.17
N ALA A 85 5.60 10.25 -12.00
CA ALA A 85 6.47 10.84 -11.00
C ALA A 85 7.25 9.77 -10.22
N GLY A 86 8.30 10.22 -9.54
CA GLY A 86 9.18 9.37 -8.75
C GLY A 86 8.50 8.76 -7.52
N HIS A 87 8.77 7.48 -7.28
CA HIS A 87 8.38 6.73 -6.08
C HIS A 87 9.42 5.64 -5.79
N PRO A 88 9.88 5.45 -4.53
CA PRO A 88 9.33 5.99 -3.28
C PRO A 88 9.84 7.39 -2.90
N VAL A 89 10.88 7.88 -3.56
CA VAL A 89 11.45 9.22 -3.31
C VAL A 89 10.73 10.23 -4.21
N PRO A 90 10.10 11.29 -3.64
CA PRO A 90 9.38 12.30 -4.42
C PRO A 90 10.33 13.14 -5.30
N ASP A 91 9.88 13.56 -6.47
CA ASP A 91 10.65 14.38 -7.43
C ASP A 91 9.88 15.62 -7.93
N GLU A 92 10.52 16.43 -8.76
CA GLU A 92 9.93 17.66 -9.32
C GLU A 92 8.73 17.38 -10.23
N ARG A 93 8.71 16.24 -10.92
CA ARG A 93 7.55 15.81 -11.72
C ARG A 93 6.33 15.62 -10.84
N GLY A 94 6.50 14.98 -9.68
CA GLY A 94 5.44 14.86 -8.67
C GLY A 94 5.00 16.21 -8.11
N ALA A 95 5.94 17.14 -7.88
CA ALA A 95 5.62 18.49 -7.44
C ALA A 95 4.77 19.24 -8.49
N GLY A 96 5.11 19.12 -9.78
CA GLY A 96 4.33 19.64 -10.90
C GLY A 96 2.94 19.01 -11.01
N ALA A 97 2.85 17.68 -10.90
CA ALA A 97 1.57 16.97 -10.92
C ALA A 97 0.65 17.42 -9.77
N ALA A 98 1.21 17.60 -8.58
CA ALA A 98 0.44 18.10 -7.44
C ALA A 98 -0.04 19.55 -7.64
N ARG A 99 0.73 20.39 -8.34
CA ARG A 99 0.31 21.74 -8.71
C ARG A 99 -0.88 21.69 -9.66
N GLU A 100 -0.81 20.91 -10.74
CA GLU A 100 -1.94 20.73 -11.67
C GLU A 100 -3.21 20.23 -10.97
N ILE A 101 -3.07 19.29 -10.03
CA ILE A 101 -4.19 18.76 -9.24
C ILE A 101 -4.81 19.85 -8.36
N LEU A 102 -3.98 20.64 -7.66
CA LEU A 102 -4.45 21.71 -6.79
C LEU A 102 -5.10 22.85 -7.57
N ASP A 103 -4.54 23.24 -8.71
CA ASP A 103 -5.11 24.29 -9.57
C ASP A 103 -6.48 23.85 -10.10
N LEU A 104 -6.62 22.58 -10.49
CA LEU A 104 -7.89 22.03 -10.93
C LEU A 104 -8.90 21.93 -9.78
N ALA A 105 -8.48 21.52 -8.58
CA ALA A 105 -9.33 21.52 -7.39
C ALA A 105 -9.84 22.93 -7.05
N ALA A 106 -8.94 23.92 -7.03
CA ALA A 106 -9.27 25.32 -6.73
C ALA A 106 -10.23 25.96 -7.75
N ALA A 107 -10.26 25.44 -8.97
CA ALA A 107 -11.20 25.89 -9.99
C ALA A 107 -12.60 25.26 -9.86
N ALA A 108 -12.84 24.35 -8.92
CA ALA A 108 -14.11 23.66 -8.76
C ALA A 108 -15.18 24.57 -8.12
N GLY A 109 -16.37 24.58 -8.70
CA GLY A 109 -17.52 25.34 -8.23
C GLY A 109 -18.51 24.50 -7.41
N PRO A 110 -19.55 25.13 -6.84
CA PRO A 110 -20.53 24.44 -5.99
C PRO A 110 -21.39 23.39 -6.71
N ASP A 111 -21.50 23.49 -8.04
CA ASP A 111 -22.22 22.53 -8.90
C ASP A 111 -21.31 21.38 -9.38
N ASP A 112 -19.99 21.48 -9.18
CA ASP A 112 -19.05 20.46 -9.61
C ASP A 112 -18.99 19.29 -8.63
N LEU A 113 -18.65 18.11 -9.16
CA LEU A 113 -18.31 16.92 -8.39
C LEU A 113 -16.83 16.59 -8.61
N VAL A 114 -16.06 16.57 -7.53
CA VAL A 114 -14.65 16.16 -7.52
C VAL A 114 -14.55 14.73 -7.03
N LEU A 115 -14.22 13.81 -7.94
CA LEU A 115 -13.93 12.42 -7.64
C LEU A 115 -12.42 12.24 -7.42
N VAL A 116 -12.02 11.94 -6.19
CA VAL A 116 -10.60 11.78 -5.81
C VAL A 116 -10.23 10.30 -5.76
N LEU A 117 -9.22 9.88 -6.51
CA LEU A 117 -8.78 8.49 -6.64
C LEU A 117 -7.42 8.28 -5.95
N VAL A 118 -7.44 7.63 -4.79
CA VAL A 118 -6.24 7.47 -3.96
C VAL A 118 -5.86 6.00 -3.86
N SER A 119 -4.57 5.72 -4.03
CA SER A 119 -3.98 4.41 -3.76
C SER A 119 -2.56 4.55 -3.21
N GLY A 120 -1.94 3.41 -2.89
CA GLY A 120 -0.58 3.33 -2.37
C GLY A 120 0.44 4.19 -3.13
N GLY A 121 1.34 4.84 -2.40
CA GLY A 121 2.39 5.71 -2.95
C GLY A 121 1.99 7.17 -3.21
N GLY A 122 0.71 7.53 -3.05
CA GLY A 122 0.22 8.89 -3.29
C GLY A 122 1.00 10.00 -2.56
N SER A 123 1.48 9.76 -1.35
CA SER A 123 2.23 10.78 -0.59
C SER A 123 3.53 11.23 -1.26
N ALA A 124 4.22 10.33 -1.97
CA ALA A 124 5.45 10.61 -2.72
C ALA A 124 5.16 11.16 -4.11
N LEU A 125 4.12 10.67 -4.77
CA LEU A 125 3.72 11.12 -6.11
C LEU A 125 3.17 12.56 -6.13
N THR A 126 2.59 13.02 -5.02
CA THR A 126 2.15 14.42 -4.87
C THR A 126 2.76 15.05 -3.62
N PRO A 127 4.06 15.42 -3.63
CA PRO A 127 4.75 15.95 -2.46
C PRO A 127 4.20 17.32 -2.03
N ALA A 128 3.84 18.18 -3.00
CA ALA A 128 3.22 19.49 -2.82
C ALA A 128 3.80 20.31 -1.66
N PRO A 129 5.08 20.74 -1.74
CA PRO A 129 5.69 21.54 -0.68
C PRO A 129 4.96 22.89 -0.54
N ALA A 130 4.82 23.34 0.71
CA ALA A 130 4.15 24.60 1.02
C ALA A 130 5.19 25.70 1.29
N PRO A 131 5.23 26.79 0.49
CA PRO A 131 6.23 27.85 0.64
C PRO A 131 6.33 28.37 2.09
N PRO A 132 7.54 28.73 2.57
CA PRO A 132 8.81 28.75 1.84
C PRO A 132 9.51 27.37 1.71
N VAL A 133 8.91 26.30 2.20
CA VAL A 133 9.50 24.95 2.15
C VAL A 133 9.65 24.49 0.70
N THR A 134 10.82 23.95 0.35
CA THR A 134 11.12 23.38 -0.96
C THR A 134 10.92 21.85 -0.98
N LEU A 135 10.97 21.24 -2.17
CA LEU A 135 10.96 19.78 -2.27
C LEU A 135 12.18 19.14 -1.58
N ALA A 136 13.36 19.73 -1.78
CA ALA A 136 14.61 19.28 -1.16
C ALA A 136 14.54 19.34 0.37
N ASP A 137 13.87 20.36 0.92
CA ASP A 137 13.67 20.47 2.36
C ASP A 137 12.80 19.33 2.90
N LYS A 138 11.70 19.01 2.19
CA LYS A 138 10.83 17.89 2.56
C LYS A 138 11.56 16.55 2.48
N GLN A 139 12.37 16.33 1.46
CA GLN A 139 13.20 15.11 1.35
C GLN A 139 14.18 15.02 2.53
N THR A 140 14.81 16.13 2.90
CA THR A 140 15.77 16.19 4.00
C THR A 140 15.13 15.91 5.35
N VAL A 141 14.05 16.61 5.72
CA VAL A 141 13.36 16.35 7.00
C VAL A 141 12.78 14.94 7.07
N THR A 142 12.29 14.40 5.95
CA THR A 142 11.80 13.01 5.88
C THR A 142 12.92 12.02 6.18
N ARG A 143 14.11 12.20 5.58
CA ARG A 143 15.29 11.34 5.87
C ARG A 143 15.72 11.44 7.34
N LEU A 144 15.74 12.64 7.91
CA LEU A 144 16.09 12.85 9.31
C LEU A 144 15.11 12.13 10.26
N LEU A 145 13.81 12.24 10.01
CA LEU A 145 12.78 11.57 10.81
C LEU A 145 12.86 10.04 10.72
N LEU A 146 13.07 9.49 9.53
CA LEU A 146 13.24 8.05 9.34
C LEU A 146 14.49 7.55 10.08
N ALA A 147 15.60 8.27 9.98
CA ALA A 147 16.83 7.93 10.71
C ALA A 147 16.67 8.02 12.23
N ALA A 148 15.78 8.89 12.72
CA ALA A 148 15.45 9.02 14.14
C ALA A 148 14.40 7.99 14.62
N GLY A 149 13.95 7.06 13.77
CA GLY A 149 12.98 6.04 14.13
C GLY A 149 11.55 6.57 14.31
N ALA A 150 11.21 7.70 13.67
CA ALA A 150 9.86 8.24 13.74
C ALA A 150 8.83 7.25 13.17
N THR A 151 7.73 7.05 13.90
CA THR A 151 6.60 6.25 13.40
C THR A 151 5.94 6.94 12.20
N ILE A 152 5.18 6.17 11.40
CA ILE A 152 4.46 6.71 10.25
C ILE A 152 3.50 7.85 10.63
N ASN A 153 2.85 7.76 11.80
CA ASN A 153 1.93 8.77 12.29
C ASN A 153 2.67 10.08 12.64
N GLN A 154 3.82 9.98 13.30
CA GLN A 154 4.65 11.15 13.65
C GLN A 154 5.23 11.81 12.38
N LEU A 155 5.74 11.00 11.46
CA LEU A 155 6.23 11.48 10.17
C LEU A 155 5.11 12.16 9.36
N ASN A 156 3.90 11.60 9.34
CA ASN A 156 2.77 12.19 8.65
C ASN A 156 2.25 13.47 9.31
N ALA A 157 2.28 13.59 10.64
CA ALA A 157 1.96 14.84 11.33
C ALA A 157 2.82 15.98 10.78
N ILE A 158 4.15 15.82 10.73
CA ILE A 158 5.03 16.85 10.15
C ILE A 158 4.74 17.04 8.65
N ARG A 159 4.65 15.96 7.86
CA ARG A 159 4.45 16.06 6.40
C ARG A 159 3.18 16.79 5.99
N LYS A 160 2.10 16.66 6.76
CA LYS A 160 0.82 17.36 6.52
C LYS A 160 0.99 18.87 6.65
N HIS A 161 1.64 19.35 7.71
CA HIS A 161 1.90 20.77 7.97
C HIS A 161 2.90 21.41 6.99
N LEU A 162 3.72 20.61 6.32
CA LEU A 162 4.65 21.05 5.26
C LEU A 162 4.06 20.90 3.84
N SER A 163 2.75 20.69 3.69
CA SER A 163 2.14 20.39 2.38
C SER A 163 0.92 21.23 2.04
N LEU A 164 0.75 21.50 0.74
CA LEU A 164 -0.44 22.15 0.18
C LEU A 164 -1.57 21.17 -0.17
N ILE A 165 -1.32 19.85 -0.14
CA ILE A 165 -2.33 18.85 -0.58
C ILE A 165 -2.74 17.85 0.51
N LYS A 166 -1.86 17.59 1.49
CA LYS A 166 -2.06 16.56 2.53
C LYS A 166 -2.90 17.08 3.70
N GLY A 167 -3.42 16.19 4.54
CA GLY A 167 -4.14 16.56 5.77
C GLY A 167 -5.40 17.38 5.50
N GLY A 168 -6.22 16.96 4.54
CA GLY A 168 -7.49 17.60 4.19
C GLY A 168 -7.36 18.79 3.25
N GLN A 169 -6.14 19.22 2.91
CA GLN A 169 -5.92 20.42 2.09
C GLN A 169 -6.43 20.28 0.66
N LEU A 170 -6.46 19.08 0.06
CA LEU A 170 -7.11 18.88 -1.23
C LEU A 170 -8.63 19.07 -1.13
N ALA A 171 -9.25 18.57 -0.06
CA ALA A 171 -10.67 18.81 0.19
C ALA A 171 -10.96 20.31 0.41
N ARG A 172 -10.07 21.01 1.14
CA ARG A 172 -10.16 22.47 1.30
C ARG A 172 -10.04 23.19 -0.05
N ALA A 173 -9.10 22.80 -0.90
CA ALA A 173 -8.90 23.40 -2.22
C ALA A 173 -10.12 23.18 -3.14
N ALA A 174 -10.79 22.03 -3.04
CA ALA A 174 -11.98 21.73 -3.82
C ALA A 174 -13.27 22.41 -3.30
N SER A 175 -13.26 23.02 -2.12
CA SER A 175 -14.43 23.69 -1.56
C SER A 175 -14.84 24.89 -2.42
N PRO A 176 -16.13 25.08 -2.77
CA PRO A 176 -17.32 24.47 -2.16
C PRO A 176 -17.89 23.23 -2.90
N ALA A 177 -17.15 22.65 -3.84
CA ALA A 177 -17.59 21.49 -4.61
C ALA A 177 -17.84 20.26 -3.72
N CYS A 178 -18.66 19.33 -4.24
CA CYS A 178 -18.84 18.03 -3.60
C CYS A 178 -17.59 17.18 -3.83
N VAL A 179 -17.04 16.56 -2.79
CA VAL A 179 -15.87 15.67 -2.90
C VAL A 179 -16.27 14.24 -2.57
N ARG A 180 -15.93 13.32 -3.47
CA ARG A 180 -16.08 11.87 -3.29
C ARG A 180 -14.71 11.23 -3.49
N ALA A 181 -14.09 10.75 -2.42
CA ALA A 181 -12.82 10.05 -2.50
C ALA A 181 -13.03 8.53 -2.51
N LEU A 182 -12.43 7.85 -3.48
CA LEU A 182 -12.35 6.40 -3.56
C LEU A 182 -10.92 5.98 -3.25
N LEU A 183 -10.75 5.13 -2.24
CA LEU A 183 -9.44 4.77 -1.69
C LEU A 183 -9.20 3.27 -1.83
N LEU A 184 -8.02 2.90 -2.35
CA LEU A 184 -7.43 1.58 -2.20
C LEU A 184 -6.38 1.66 -1.09
N SER A 185 -6.60 0.92 0.00
CA SER A 185 -5.76 1.00 1.19
C SER A 185 -4.66 -0.05 1.17
N ASP A 186 -3.41 0.41 1.22
CA ASP A 186 -2.22 -0.39 1.50
C ASP A 186 -1.70 -0.10 2.92
N VAL A 187 -2.59 0.26 3.85
CA VAL A 187 -2.25 0.57 5.25
C VAL A 187 -3.08 -0.30 6.17
N ILE A 188 -2.41 -1.02 7.08
CA ILE A 188 -3.08 -1.84 8.09
C ILE A 188 -4.04 -0.98 8.92
N GLY A 189 -5.28 -1.49 9.09
CA GLY A 189 -6.33 -0.82 9.86
C GLY A 189 -7.04 0.32 9.11
N ASP A 190 -6.63 0.59 7.86
CA ASP A 190 -7.33 1.52 6.98
C ASP A 190 -7.54 2.98 7.47
N PRO A 191 -6.59 3.60 8.23
CA PRO A 191 -6.77 4.96 8.70
C PRO A 191 -6.70 5.99 7.56
N LEU A 192 -7.82 6.68 7.32
CA LEU A 192 -7.99 7.63 6.21
C LEU A 192 -6.98 8.79 6.21
N ASP A 193 -6.53 9.23 7.38
CA ASP A 193 -5.57 10.33 7.54
C ASP A 193 -4.12 9.91 7.27
N VAL A 194 -3.85 8.59 7.22
CA VAL A 194 -2.55 8.01 6.90
C VAL A 194 -2.46 7.65 5.41
N ILE A 195 -3.54 7.12 4.82
CA ILE A 195 -3.58 6.74 3.38
C ILE A 195 -3.26 7.98 2.53
N ALA A 196 -2.15 7.93 1.79
CA ALA A 196 -1.60 9.07 1.05
C ALA A 196 -1.43 10.37 1.89
N SER A 197 -1.28 10.24 3.21
CA SER A 197 -1.29 11.35 4.19
C SER A 197 -2.59 12.16 4.19
N GLY A 198 -3.72 11.51 3.90
CA GLY A 198 -5.07 12.02 4.11
C GLY A 198 -5.40 13.31 3.35
N PRO A 199 -5.25 13.40 2.01
CA PRO A 199 -5.50 14.64 1.28
C PRO A 199 -6.95 15.15 1.41
N THR A 200 -7.90 14.25 1.66
CA THR A 200 -9.35 14.52 1.79
C THR A 200 -9.90 14.13 3.17
N ALA A 201 -9.02 13.83 4.14
CA ALA A 201 -9.39 13.45 5.50
C ALA A 201 -9.01 14.57 6.49
N PRO A 202 -9.73 14.72 7.60
CA PRO A 202 -9.35 15.65 8.65
C PRO A 202 -8.01 15.26 9.27
N ASP A 203 -7.24 16.26 9.68
CA ASP A 203 -5.97 16.09 10.37
C ASP A 203 -6.12 16.55 11.82
N ALA A 204 -6.05 15.62 12.78
CA ALA A 204 -6.11 15.93 14.20
C ALA A 204 -4.82 16.57 14.74
N SER A 205 -3.69 16.38 14.06
CA SER A 205 -2.41 16.95 14.50
C SER A 205 -2.32 18.44 14.24
N THR A 206 -1.42 19.12 14.96
CA THR A 206 -1.25 20.57 14.89
C THR A 206 0.18 20.98 14.55
N PHE A 207 0.36 22.24 14.12
CA PHE A 207 1.67 22.84 13.92
C PHE A 207 2.54 22.77 15.18
N ALA A 208 1.95 23.01 16.36
CA ALA A 208 2.65 22.95 17.64
C ALA A 208 3.16 21.54 17.94
N GLU A 209 2.35 20.51 17.69
CA GLU A 209 2.78 19.12 17.87
C GLU A 209 3.86 18.73 16.86
N ALA A 210 3.72 19.15 15.59
CA ALA A 210 4.71 18.90 14.54
C ALA A 210 6.06 19.57 14.87
N LEU A 211 6.05 20.81 15.38
CA LEU A 211 7.25 21.50 15.86
C LEU A 211 7.87 20.76 17.05
N GLY A 212 7.06 20.38 18.05
CA GLY A 212 7.53 19.61 19.20
C GLY A 212 8.04 18.21 18.84
N MET A 213 7.63 17.62 17.71
CA MET A 213 8.26 16.40 17.18
C MET A 213 9.69 16.64 16.71
N LEU A 214 10.01 17.80 16.12
CA LEU A 214 11.39 18.10 15.73
C LEU A 214 12.31 18.15 16.96
N ASP A 215 11.82 18.67 18.08
CA ASP A 215 12.55 18.69 19.35
C ASP A 215 12.68 17.28 19.96
N ARG A 216 11.59 16.50 20.01
CA ARG A 216 11.59 15.13 20.56
C ARG A 216 12.55 14.18 19.85
N PHE A 217 12.74 14.36 18.55
CA PHE A 217 13.68 13.56 17.76
C PHE A 217 15.09 14.16 17.69
N ASP A 218 15.35 15.28 18.37
CA ASP A 218 16.62 16.01 18.31
C ASP A 218 17.07 16.35 16.87
N ILE A 219 16.10 16.73 16.04
CA ILE A 219 16.34 17.07 14.62
C ILE A 219 16.13 18.55 14.31
N ARG A 220 15.58 19.36 15.23
CA ARG A 220 15.29 20.78 14.96
C ARG A 220 16.50 21.56 14.49
N GLY A 221 17.67 21.39 15.13
CA GLY A 221 18.91 22.06 14.72
C GLY A 221 19.51 21.54 13.40
N ARG A 222 19.04 20.40 12.90
CA ARG A 222 19.50 19.76 11.64
C ARG A 222 18.49 19.91 10.50
N ALA A 223 17.24 20.27 10.83
CA ALA A 223 16.18 20.47 9.86
C ALA A 223 16.45 21.76 9.05
N PRO A 224 16.02 21.82 7.78
CA PRO A 224 16.11 23.05 6.99
C PRO A 224 15.41 24.23 7.67
N ALA A 225 16.01 25.43 7.59
CA ALA A 225 15.47 26.65 8.20
C ALA A 225 14.02 26.92 7.75
N SER A 226 13.72 26.76 6.46
CA SER A 226 12.37 26.95 5.90
C SER A 226 11.30 26.05 6.54
N VAL A 227 11.68 24.84 6.99
CA VAL A 227 10.79 23.91 7.67
C VAL A 227 10.52 24.38 9.10
N VAL A 228 11.58 24.75 9.83
CA VAL A 228 11.47 25.22 11.21
C VAL A 228 10.66 26.52 11.26
N GLU A 229 11.01 27.50 10.40
CA GLU A 229 10.31 28.78 10.29
C GLU A 229 8.81 28.60 10.00
N ARG A 230 8.47 27.72 9.04
CA ARG A 230 7.07 27.43 8.72
C ARG A 230 6.31 26.85 9.91
N LEU A 231 6.90 25.89 10.61
CA LEU A 231 6.25 25.25 11.76
C LEU A 231 6.12 26.22 12.93
N GLU A 232 7.12 27.06 13.19
CA GLU A 232 7.06 28.12 14.20
C GLU A 232 6.01 29.18 13.87
N GLU A 233 5.92 29.61 12.61
CA GLU A 233 4.91 30.56 12.17
C GLU A 233 3.49 29.99 12.31
N GLY A 234 3.30 28.73 11.91
CA GLY A 234 2.04 28.02 12.11
C GLY A 234 1.68 27.85 13.59
N ALA A 235 2.65 27.50 14.44
CA ALA A 235 2.43 27.36 15.88
C ALA A 235 2.09 28.70 16.56
N ARG A 236 2.56 29.83 16.01
CA ARG A 236 2.18 31.19 16.44
C ARG A 236 0.87 31.69 15.83
N GLY A 237 0.22 30.90 14.96
CA GLY A 237 -1.07 31.23 14.33
C GLY A 237 -0.97 32.08 13.07
N GLY A 238 0.23 32.34 12.54
CA GLY A 238 0.42 33.10 11.31
C GLY A 238 0.07 32.33 10.03
N ILE A 239 -0.03 31.00 10.13
CA ILE A 239 -0.51 30.12 9.06
C ILE A 239 -1.73 29.36 9.57
N ALA A 240 -2.80 29.37 8.78
CA ALA A 240 -3.99 28.60 9.10
C ALA A 240 -3.67 27.10 9.18
N GLU A 241 -4.26 26.45 10.18
CA GLU A 241 -4.05 25.05 10.45
C GLU A 241 -4.63 24.13 9.33
N THR A 242 -4.14 22.90 9.21
CA THR A 242 -4.76 21.84 8.40
C THR A 242 -6.21 21.64 8.85
N PRO A 243 -7.16 21.35 7.92
CA PRO A 243 -8.55 21.06 8.26
C PRO A 243 -8.70 20.07 9.42
N LYS A 244 -9.35 20.52 10.49
CA LYS A 244 -9.49 19.76 11.73
C LYS A 244 -10.74 18.87 11.72
N PRO A 245 -10.80 17.82 12.54
CA PRO A 245 -12.04 17.11 12.80
C PRO A 245 -13.15 18.09 13.22
N GLY A 246 -14.32 17.99 12.60
CA GLY A 246 -15.44 18.90 12.84
C GLY A 246 -15.47 20.16 11.97
N ASP A 247 -14.46 20.39 11.11
CA ASP A 247 -14.51 21.48 10.12
C ASP A 247 -15.72 21.32 9.19
N PRO A 248 -16.59 22.34 9.03
CA PRO A 248 -17.79 22.27 8.19
C PRO A 248 -17.53 21.88 6.73
N LEU A 249 -16.31 22.10 6.21
CA LEU A 249 -15.99 21.70 4.84
C LEU A 249 -16.21 20.21 4.60
N PHE A 250 -16.01 19.37 5.62
CA PHE A 250 -16.16 17.91 5.51
C PHE A 250 -17.62 17.46 5.36
N ALA A 251 -18.61 18.34 5.57
CA ALA A 251 -20.02 18.03 5.29
C ALA A 251 -20.27 17.68 3.81
N ARG A 252 -19.39 18.15 2.90
CA ARG A 252 -19.46 17.87 1.45
C ARG A 252 -18.45 16.82 0.99
N VAL A 253 -17.69 16.22 1.90
CA VAL A 253 -16.62 15.26 1.59
C VAL A 253 -17.05 13.88 2.07
N SER A 254 -16.96 12.88 1.19
CA SER A 254 -17.06 11.47 1.60
C SER A 254 -15.82 10.70 1.20
N ASN A 255 -15.25 9.95 2.12
CA ASN A 255 -14.13 9.05 1.86
C ASN A 255 -14.64 7.60 1.92
N ARG A 256 -14.42 6.82 0.86
CA ARG A 256 -14.84 5.43 0.78
C ARG A 256 -13.66 4.54 0.41
N ILE A 257 -13.35 3.60 1.28
CA ILE A 257 -12.39 2.53 1.00
C ILE A 257 -13.11 1.49 0.14
N ILE A 258 -12.59 1.26 -1.06
CA ILE A 258 -13.21 0.37 -2.05
C ILE A 258 -12.48 -0.97 -2.15
N GLY A 259 -11.23 -1.02 -1.68
CA GLY A 259 -10.41 -2.22 -1.58
C GLY A 259 -9.34 -2.03 -0.49
N ASN A 260 -9.10 -3.10 0.26
CA ASN A 260 -8.16 -3.19 1.37
C ASN A 260 -7.70 -4.65 1.54
N ASN A 261 -6.79 -4.90 2.48
CA ASN A 261 -6.29 -6.23 2.78
C ASN A 261 -7.39 -7.21 3.23
N ALA A 262 -8.43 -6.73 3.93
CA ALA A 262 -9.53 -7.59 4.39
C ALA A 262 -10.25 -8.28 3.21
N LEU A 263 -10.49 -7.54 2.12
CA LEU A 263 -11.10 -8.07 0.89
C LEU A 263 -10.30 -9.24 0.30
N VAL A 264 -8.98 -9.11 0.26
CA VAL A 264 -8.06 -10.13 -0.29
C VAL A 264 -8.08 -11.39 0.57
N VAL A 265 -7.97 -11.22 1.89
CA VAL A 265 -8.01 -12.32 2.87
C VAL A 265 -9.35 -13.07 2.83
N GLU A 266 -10.47 -12.34 2.70
CA GLU A 266 -11.80 -12.95 2.64
C GLU A 266 -12.03 -13.72 1.35
N ALA A 267 -11.56 -13.20 0.21
CA ALA A 267 -11.60 -13.91 -1.06
C ALA A 267 -10.75 -15.19 -1.03
N ALA A 268 -9.58 -15.13 -0.41
CA ALA A 268 -8.73 -16.30 -0.19
C ALA A 268 -9.44 -17.36 0.68
N ALA A 269 -10.07 -16.94 1.78
CA ALA A 269 -10.79 -17.84 2.68
C ALA A 269 -11.99 -18.51 2.00
N ALA A 270 -12.78 -17.74 1.25
CA ALA A 270 -13.89 -18.26 0.47
C ALA A 270 -13.41 -19.27 -0.58
N ARG A 271 -12.29 -18.99 -1.26
CA ARG A 271 -11.72 -19.91 -2.23
C ARG A 271 -11.19 -21.19 -1.59
N ALA A 272 -10.53 -21.09 -0.43
CA ALA A 272 -10.06 -22.26 0.30
C ALA A 272 -11.21 -23.19 0.70
N ALA A 273 -12.30 -22.62 1.22
CA ALA A 273 -13.52 -23.38 1.54
C ALA A 273 -14.10 -24.09 0.31
N ALA A 274 -14.18 -23.38 -0.83
CA ALA A 274 -14.66 -23.95 -2.09
C ALA A 274 -13.77 -25.09 -2.64
N LEU A 275 -12.50 -25.16 -2.22
CA LEU A 275 -11.57 -26.23 -2.57
C LEU A 275 -11.56 -27.38 -1.55
N GLY A 276 -12.40 -27.31 -0.50
CA GLY A 276 -12.54 -28.36 0.51
C GLY A 276 -11.62 -28.22 1.73
N PHE A 277 -10.90 -27.11 1.88
CA PHE A 277 -10.13 -26.83 3.09
C PHE A 277 -10.97 -26.08 4.11
N THR A 278 -10.72 -26.31 5.40
CA THR A 278 -11.27 -25.47 6.47
C THR A 278 -10.44 -24.19 6.57
N PRO A 279 -10.97 -22.99 6.21
CA PRO A 279 -10.21 -21.76 6.30
C PRO A 279 -10.07 -21.31 7.76
N TYR A 280 -8.87 -20.85 8.11
CA TYR A 280 -8.56 -20.23 9.39
C TYR A 280 -7.80 -18.92 9.14
N VAL A 281 -8.49 -17.78 9.30
CA VAL A 281 -7.86 -16.46 9.17
C VAL A 281 -7.10 -16.17 10.46
N LEU A 282 -5.76 -16.28 10.40
CA LEU A 282 -4.88 -16.04 11.53
C LEU A 282 -4.85 -14.56 11.92
N THR A 283 -4.66 -13.67 10.94
CA THR A 283 -4.64 -12.22 11.15
C THR A 283 -4.78 -11.47 9.82
N ARG A 284 -5.22 -10.20 9.89
CA ARG A 284 -5.21 -9.23 8.77
C ARG A 284 -4.16 -8.13 8.94
N ALA A 285 -3.30 -8.29 9.93
CA ALA A 285 -2.27 -7.34 10.32
C ALA A 285 -0.95 -8.08 10.63
N LEU A 286 -0.59 -9.07 9.79
CA LEU A 286 0.67 -9.78 9.96
C LEU A 286 1.82 -8.78 9.84
N ALA A 287 2.72 -8.80 10.80
CA ALA A 287 3.90 -7.95 10.86
C ALA A 287 5.01 -8.69 11.62
N GLY A 288 6.24 -8.22 11.48
CA GLY A 288 7.42 -8.82 12.10
C GLY A 288 8.47 -9.22 11.07
N GLU A 289 9.61 -9.71 11.56
CA GLU A 289 10.72 -10.18 10.73
C GLU A 289 10.32 -11.45 9.97
N ALA A 290 10.46 -11.44 8.65
CA ALA A 290 9.93 -12.46 7.76
C ALA A 290 10.35 -13.89 8.15
N ARG A 291 11.60 -14.06 8.60
CA ARG A 291 12.14 -15.37 9.01
C ARG A 291 11.56 -15.88 10.32
N GLU A 292 11.29 -14.99 11.27
CA GLU A 292 10.75 -15.35 12.58
C GLU A 292 9.29 -15.77 12.43
N VAL A 293 8.51 -14.98 11.70
CA VAL A 293 7.11 -15.28 11.41
C VAL A 293 6.99 -16.61 10.65
N ALA A 294 7.90 -16.90 9.71
CA ALA A 294 7.94 -18.17 8.99
C ALA A 294 8.14 -19.38 9.93
N ARG A 295 9.03 -19.28 10.91
CA ARG A 295 9.26 -20.34 11.91
C ARG A 295 8.00 -20.62 12.73
N ASP A 296 7.33 -19.56 13.19
CA ASP A 296 6.08 -19.68 13.95
C ASP A 296 4.99 -20.37 13.14
N TRP A 297 4.91 -20.06 11.84
CA TRP A 297 3.98 -20.70 10.90
C TRP A 297 4.25 -22.20 10.72
N ILE A 298 5.51 -22.63 10.65
CA ILE A 298 5.82 -24.06 10.59
C ILE A 298 5.54 -24.75 11.92
N GLY A 299 5.76 -24.07 13.05
CA GLY A 299 5.32 -24.54 14.36
C GLY A 299 3.80 -24.76 14.40
N LEU A 300 3.02 -23.83 13.85
CA LEU A 300 1.57 -23.96 13.72
C LEU A 300 1.17 -25.11 12.79
N ALA A 301 1.82 -25.26 11.63
CA ALA A 301 1.56 -26.34 10.68
C ALA A 301 1.74 -27.73 11.33
N ARG A 302 2.81 -27.91 12.11
CA ARG A 302 3.06 -29.16 12.87
C ARG A 302 1.93 -29.45 13.87
N ARG A 303 1.47 -28.44 14.62
CA ARG A 303 0.35 -28.61 15.56
C ARG A 303 -0.95 -28.97 14.86
N ILE A 304 -1.29 -28.29 13.77
CA ILE A 304 -2.48 -28.58 12.96
C ILE A 304 -2.43 -30.02 12.44
N ARG A 305 -1.31 -30.44 11.84
CA ARG A 305 -1.11 -31.80 11.35
C ARG A 305 -1.23 -32.86 12.45
N ALA A 306 -0.80 -32.55 13.67
CA ALA A 306 -0.94 -33.41 14.83
C ALA A 306 -2.33 -33.39 15.49
N GLY A 307 -3.29 -32.63 14.95
CA GLY A 307 -4.63 -32.46 15.55
C GLY A 307 -4.65 -31.63 16.84
N GLN A 308 -3.60 -30.85 17.08
CA GLN A 308 -3.40 -30.01 18.27
C GLN A 308 -3.44 -28.50 17.92
N GLY A 309 -3.78 -28.18 16.67
CA GLY A 309 -3.88 -26.81 16.16
C GLY A 309 -5.25 -26.18 16.37
N PRO A 310 -5.41 -24.90 16.01
CA PRO A 310 -6.69 -24.19 16.09
C PRO A 310 -7.73 -24.65 15.04
N VAL A 311 -7.33 -25.50 14.11
CA VAL A 311 -8.14 -26.04 13.01
C VAL A 311 -7.64 -27.45 12.69
N MET A 312 -8.53 -28.32 12.21
CA MET A 312 -8.21 -29.68 11.80
C MET A 312 -7.91 -29.77 10.30
N PRO A 313 -6.97 -30.64 9.86
CA PRO A 313 -6.78 -30.94 8.44
C PRO A 313 -8.04 -31.55 7.79
N PRO A 314 -8.30 -31.30 6.49
CA PRO A 314 -7.55 -30.41 5.61
C PRO A 314 -7.82 -28.93 5.95
N ALA A 315 -6.77 -28.17 6.21
CA ALA A 315 -6.84 -26.79 6.70
C ALA A 315 -6.12 -25.81 5.78
N CYS A 316 -6.63 -24.58 5.73
CA CYS A 316 -6.00 -23.45 5.07
C CYS A 316 -5.87 -22.28 6.05
N VAL A 317 -4.66 -22.08 6.57
CA VAL A 317 -4.34 -20.91 7.39
C VAL A 317 -4.01 -19.74 6.48
N ILE A 318 -4.66 -18.61 6.72
CA ILE A 318 -4.56 -17.41 5.88
C ILE A 318 -4.19 -16.24 6.75
N ALA A 319 -3.22 -15.44 6.31
CA ALA A 319 -3.01 -14.12 6.85
C ALA A 319 -2.78 -13.10 5.76
N GLY A 320 -3.16 -11.86 6.05
CA GLY A 320 -2.75 -10.70 5.28
C GLY A 320 -1.94 -9.75 6.15
N GLY A 321 -1.05 -8.99 5.54
CA GLY A 321 -0.22 -8.02 6.24
C GLY A 321 1.06 -7.74 5.47
N GLU A 322 2.09 -7.29 6.16
CA GLU A 322 3.38 -6.95 5.56
C GLU A 322 4.50 -7.25 6.55
N THR A 323 5.28 -8.30 6.28
CA THR A 323 6.50 -8.57 7.05
C THR A 323 7.62 -7.62 6.64
N THR A 324 8.67 -7.55 7.44
CA THR A 324 9.89 -6.79 7.12
C THR A 324 11.07 -7.73 6.98
N VAL A 325 12.11 -7.24 6.30
CA VAL A 325 13.41 -7.89 6.19
C VAL A 325 14.47 -6.93 6.69
N THR A 326 15.23 -7.37 7.67
CA THR A 326 16.49 -6.71 8.05
C THR A 326 17.57 -7.08 7.03
N VAL A 327 17.89 -6.14 6.14
CA VAL A 327 18.87 -6.37 5.07
C VAL A 327 20.29 -6.27 5.63
N SER A 328 21.00 -7.39 5.67
CA SER A 328 22.42 -7.47 6.09
C SER A 328 23.33 -7.97 4.97
N GLY A 329 22.79 -8.65 3.96
CA GLY A 329 23.52 -9.21 2.84
C GLY A 329 23.52 -8.34 1.58
N ARG A 330 24.05 -8.91 0.49
CA ARG A 330 24.12 -8.30 -0.85
C ARG A 330 23.27 -9.03 -1.90
N GLY A 331 22.51 -10.01 -1.45
CA GLY A 331 21.63 -10.81 -2.27
C GLY A 331 20.44 -10.04 -2.84
N GLN A 332 19.66 -10.76 -3.64
CA GLN A 332 18.41 -10.27 -4.18
C GLN A 332 17.25 -11.11 -3.63
N GLY A 333 16.20 -10.43 -3.17
CA GLY A 333 15.03 -11.07 -2.59
C GLY A 333 14.03 -10.04 -2.10
N GLY A 334 12.97 -10.51 -1.45
CA GLY A 334 12.00 -9.69 -0.77
C GLY A 334 11.42 -10.42 0.43
N ARG A 335 10.54 -9.75 1.17
CA ARG A 335 9.97 -10.26 2.43
C ARG A 335 9.13 -11.52 2.24
N CYS A 336 8.40 -11.65 1.14
CA CYS A 336 7.60 -12.85 0.85
C CYS A 336 8.49 -14.03 0.45
N GLN A 337 9.50 -13.79 -0.39
CA GLN A 337 10.50 -14.80 -0.74
C GLN A 337 11.32 -15.21 0.49
N GLU A 338 11.73 -14.26 1.33
CA GLU A 338 12.49 -14.55 2.55
C GLU A 338 11.68 -15.36 3.57
N PHE A 339 10.41 -15.01 3.77
CA PHE A 339 9.46 -15.81 4.54
C PHE A 339 9.36 -17.24 3.99
N ALA A 340 9.15 -17.38 2.68
CA ALA A 340 9.02 -18.69 2.05
C ALA A 340 10.30 -19.54 2.16
N LEU A 341 11.48 -18.91 2.05
CA LEU A 341 12.76 -19.64 2.13
C LEU A 341 13.07 -20.08 3.56
N ALA A 342 12.81 -19.22 4.54
CA ALA A 342 12.91 -19.59 5.95
C ALA A 342 11.94 -20.73 6.28
N ALA A 343 10.70 -20.65 5.78
CA ALA A 343 9.72 -21.71 5.96
C ALA A 343 10.17 -23.04 5.32
N ALA A 344 10.72 -23.02 4.11
CA ALA A 344 11.22 -24.20 3.42
C ALA A 344 12.31 -24.93 4.22
N LEU A 345 13.24 -24.18 4.83
CA LEU A 345 14.27 -24.74 5.70
C LEU A 345 13.69 -25.34 6.99
N GLU A 346 12.70 -24.68 7.58
CA GLU A 346 12.06 -25.15 8.82
C GLU A 346 11.14 -26.36 8.58
N MET A 347 10.58 -26.53 7.38
CA MET A 347 9.63 -27.60 7.04
C MET A 347 10.24 -28.78 6.27
N GLU A 348 11.57 -28.86 6.18
CA GLU A 348 12.25 -29.95 5.47
C GLU A 348 11.69 -31.34 5.87
N ALA A 349 11.36 -32.16 4.88
CA ALA A 349 10.72 -33.47 5.03
C ALA A 349 9.34 -33.49 5.71
N LEU A 350 8.67 -32.32 5.83
CA LEU A 350 7.29 -32.24 6.31
C LEU A 350 6.29 -32.40 5.16
N ASP A 351 5.83 -33.63 4.96
CA ASP A 351 4.80 -33.93 3.95
C ASP A 351 3.44 -33.26 4.21
N GLY A 352 2.65 -33.09 3.15
CA GLY A 352 1.28 -32.58 3.26
C GLY A 352 1.19 -31.11 3.69
N VAL A 353 2.28 -30.35 3.63
CA VAL A 353 2.32 -28.93 3.97
C VAL A 353 2.83 -28.11 2.79
N VAL A 354 2.12 -27.03 2.46
CA VAL A 354 2.52 -26.05 1.43
C VAL A 354 2.35 -24.65 1.97
N ILE A 355 3.31 -23.79 1.68
CA ILE A 355 3.21 -22.34 1.92
C ILE A 355 3.30 -21.59 0.60
N LEU A 356 2.46 -20.57 0.45
CA LEU A 356 2.59 -19.53 -0.55
C LEU A 356 2.58 -18.18 0.16
N ALA A 357 3.59 -17.36 -0.07
CA ALA A 357 3.65 -15.97 0.38
C ALA A 357 3.87 -15.08 -0.84
N ALA A 358 3.00 -14.09 -1.06
CA ALA A 358 3.14 -13.19 -2.20
C ALA A 358 2.47 -11.82 -1.98
N GLY A 359 3.12 -10.77 -2.47
CA GLY A 359 2.62 -9.41 -2.55
C GLY A 359 1.52 -9.25 -3.59
N THR A 360 0.43 -8.58 -3.23
CA THR A 360 -0.69 -8.35 -4.15
C THR A 360 -0.36 -7.36 -5.27
N ASP A 361 0.71 -6.57 -5.15
CA ASP A 361 1.16 -5.64 -6.20
C ASP A 361 1.97 -6.29 -7.32
N GLY A 362 2.25 -7.59 -7.16
CA GLY A 362 2.98 -8.41 -8.13
C GLY A 362 4.50 -8.31 -8.01
N THR A 363 5.00 -7.60 -6.99
CA THR A 363 6.44 -7.42 -6.75
C THR A 363 6.79 -7.69 -5.28
N ASP A 364 7.96 -8.29 -5.05
CA ASP A 364 8.50 -8.54 -3.73
C ASP A 364 9.99 -8.17 -3.71
N GLY A 365 10.32 -7.12 -2.95
CA GLY A 365 11.64 -6.49 -2.99
C GLY A 365 12.00 -5.92 -4.37
N PRO A 366 13.29 -5.73 -4.68
CA PRO A 366 13.74 -5.31 -6.00
C PRO A 366 13.77 -6.50 -6.98
N THR A 367 12.65 -7.21 -7.14
CA THR A 367 12.53 -8.40 -8.01
C THR A 367 11.30 -8.33 -8.91
N SER A 368 11.23 -9.20 -9.92
CA SER A 368 10.07 -9.35 -10.81
C SER A 368 9.02 -10.34 -10.30
N ALA A 369 9.30 -11.01 -9.18
CA ALA A 369 8.40 -11.98 -8.58
C ALA A 369 7.52 -11.30 -7.52
N ALA A 370 6.30 -11.79 -7.35
CA ALA A 370 5.42 -11.40 -6.26
C ALA A 370 5.78 -12.09 -4.94
N GLY A 371 6.52 -13.20 -5.00
CA GLY A 371 6.79 -14.06 -3.85
C GLY A 371 7.23 -15.45 -4.27
N ALA A 372 6.95 -16.46 -3.43
CA ALA A 372 7.31 -17.85 -3.71
C ALA A 372 6.32 -18.86 -3.10
N VAL A 373 6.35 -20.08 -3.64
CA VAL A 373 5.60 -21.23 -3.13
C VAL A 373 6.57 -22.36 -2.77
N VAL A 374 6.39 -22.95 -1.58
CA VAL A 374 7.31 -23.93 -1.01
C VAL A 374 6.58 -25.09 -0.36
N ASP A 375 7.26 -26.24 -0.28
CA ASP A 375 6.79 -27.45 0.39
C ASP A 375 7.96 -28.19 1.07
N GLY A 376 7.67 -29.32 1.71
CA GLY A 376 8.67 -30.14 2.41
C GLY A 376 9.80 -30.69 1.54
N LEU A 377 9.70 -30.61 0.20
CA LEU A 377 10.74 -31.02 -0.74
C LEU A 377 11.58 -29.83 -1.27
N THR A 378 11.18 -28.59 -1.01
CA THR A 378 11.87 -27.41 -1.52
C THR A 378 13.32 -27.35 -1.03
N ALA A 379 13.58 -27.61 0.25
CA ALA A 379 14.95 -27.57 0.81
C ALA A 379 15.87 -28.63 0.19
N SER A 380 15.41 -29.88 0.04
CA SER A 380 16.22 -30.95 -0.54
C SER A 380 16.49 -30.71 -2.03
N ARG A 381 15.50 -30.21 -2.78
CA ARG A 381 15.67 -29.78 -4.17
C ARG A 381 16.70 -28.64 -4.29
N ALA A 382 16.66 -27.67 -3.38
CA ALA A 382 17.61 -26.57 -3.35
C ALA A 382 19.03 -27.05 -3.04
N ALA A 383 19.18 -27.99 -2.10
CA ALA A 383 20.47 -28.60 -1.76
C ALA A 383 21.10 -29.37 -2.93
N ALA A 384 20.28 -30.01 -3.78
CA ALA A 384 20.76 -30.65 -5.01
C ALA A 384 21.35 -29.66 -6.03
N HIS A 385 21.05 -28.37 -5.90
CA HIS A 385 21.62 -27.28 -6.70
C HIS A 385 22.75 -26.53 -5.97
N GLY A 386 23.13 -26.97 -4.76
CA GLY A 386 24.29 -26.48 -4.00
C GLY A 386 24.04 -26.42 -2.47
N PRO A 387 25.08 -26.60 -1.63
CA PRO A 387 24.97 -26.67 -0.16
C PRO A 387 24.68 -25.34 0.56
N GLU A 388 24.33 -24.26 -0.17
CA GLU A 388 24.37 -22.88 0.34
C GLU A 388 23.00 -22.26 0.68
N VAL A 389 21.91 -23.03 0.74
CA VAL A 389 20.54 -22.45 0.92
C VAL A 389 20.42 -21.57 2.17
N ARG A 390 21.01 -22.02 3.29
CA ARG A 390 21.06 -21.22 4.53
C ARG A 390 21.94 -19.97 4.39
N ALA A 391 23.09 -20.10 3.73
CA ALA A 391 23.97 -18.97 3.47
C ALA A 391 23.31 -17.92 2.54
N ARG A 392 22.52 -18.37 1.56
CA ARG A 392 21.73 -17.47 0.69
C ARG A 392 20.61 -16.78 1.46
N LEU A 393 19.95 -17.48 2.39
CA LEU A 393 19.02 -16.82 3.30
C LEU A 393 19.76 -15.74 4.10
N GLU A 394 20.89 -16.06 4.73
CA GLU A 394 21.72 -15.09 5.48
C GLU A 394 22.18 -13.89 4.65
N ASP A 395 22.47 -14.08 3.36
CA ASP A 395 22.84 -13.01 2.42
C ASP A 395 21.65 -12.28 1.79
N ASN A 396 20.41 -12.54 2.24
CA ASN A 396 19.17 -11.99 1.65
C ASN A 396 19.01 -12.30 0.14
N ASP A 397 19.50 -13.47 -0.32
CA ASP A 397 19.53 -13.92 -1.72
C ASP A 397 18.45 -14.98 -2.04
N SER A 398 17.24 -14.80 -1.51
CA SER A 398 16.13 -15.75 -1.67
C SER A 398 15.64 -15.88 -3.11
N HIS A 399 15.74 -14.83 -3.91
CA HIS A 399 15.26 -14.82 -5.30
C HIS A 399 15.98 -15.85 -6.16
N ARG A 400 17.31 -15.91 -6.09
CA ARG A 400 18.12 -16.81 -6.92
C ARG A 400 17.84 -18.28 -6.61
N VAL A 401 17.54 -18.61 -5.34
CA VAL A 401 17.14 -19.96 -4.93
C VAL A 401 15.87 -20.36 -5.67
N PHE A 402 14.81 -19.55 -5.56
CA PHE A 402 13.52 -19.89 -6.16
C PHE A 402 13.53 -19.80 -7.68
N ALA A 403 14.31 -18.90 -8.27
CA ALA A 403 14.50 -18.82 -9.71
C ALA A 403 15.10 -20.12 -10.26
N GLY A 404 16.14 -20.66 -9.60
CA GLY A 404 16.75 -21.93 -9.99
C GLY A 404 15.81 -23.13 -9.83
N LEU A 405 14.86 -23.05 -8.90
CA LEU A 405 13.88 -24.11 -8.63
C LEU A 405 12.58 -24.01 -9.45
N GLY A 406 12.31 -22.87 -10.09
CA GLY A 406 11.00 -22.59 -10.70
C GLY A 406 9.86 -22.40 -9.69
N ASP A 407 10.19 -21.97 -8.46
CA ASP A 407 9.24 -21.84 -7.33
C ASP A 407 8.75 -20.41 -7.09
N LEU A 408 9.18 -19.45 -7.93
CA LEU A 408 8.72 -18.07 -7.88
C LEU A 408 7.24 -17.97 -8.24
N VAL A 409 6.51 -17.13 -7.49
CA VAL A 409 5.17 -16.69 -7.88
C VAL A 409 5.31 -15.47 -8.76
N VAL A 410 5.10 -15.64 -10.06
CA VAL A 410 5.17 -14.56 -11.06
C VAL A 410 3.76 -14.23 -11.55
N THR A 411 3.34 -12.99 -11.34
CA THR A 411 2.04 -12.45 -11.74
C THR A 411 2.15 -11.39 -12.84
N GLY A 412 3.32 -10.76 -12.97
CA GLY A 412 3.42 -9.44 -13.60
C GLY A 412 2.79 -8.34 -12.74
N PRO A 413 2.76 -7.09 -13.22
CA PRO A 413 2.14 -5.98 -12.49
C PRO A 413 0.63 -6.19 -12.40
N THR A 414 0.11 -6.28 -11.17
CA THR A 414 -1.33 -6.45 -10.91
C THR A 414 -2.09 -5.13 -10.93
N ASN A 415 -1.36 -4.00 -10.94
CA ASN A 415 -1.90 -2.63 -10.88
C ASN A 415 -2.78 -2.35 -9.64
N THR A 416 -2.58 -3.11 -8.57
CA THR A 416 -3.18 -2.91 -7.25
C THR A 416 -2.10 -3.03 -6.17
N ASN A 417 -2.40 -2.70 -4.92
CA ASN A 417 -1.53 -2.98 -3.78
C ASN A 417 -2.39 -2.98 -2.52
N LEU A 418 -2.73 -4.15 -2.00
CA LEU A 418 -3.54 -4.35 -0.81
C LEU A 418 -2.79 -5.22 0.22
N LEU A 419 -1.46 -5.03 0.30
CA LEU A 419 -0.51 -5.77 1.13
C LEU A 419 -0.20 -7.19 0.62
N ASP A 420 0.46 -8.01 1.44
CA ASP A 420 0.83 -9.38 1.11
C ASP A 420 -0.21 -10.38 1.62
N LEU A 421 -0.32 -11.51 0.92
CA LEU A 421 -1.09 -12.67 1.35
C LEU A 421 -0.17 -13.85 1.64
N TYR A 422 -0.41 -14.49 2.78
CA TYR A 422 0.27 -15.70 3.23
C TYR A 422 -0.77 -16.82 3.36
N VAL A 423 -0.48 -17.94 2.72
CA VAL A 423 -1.36 -19.13 2.67
C VAL A 423 -0.55 -20.33 3.12
N LEU A 424 -1.02 -21.02 4.14
CA LEU A 424 -0.48 -22.29 4.63
C LEU A 424 -1.56 -23.36 4.50
N LEU A 425 -1.31 -24.35 3.64
CA LEU A 425 -2.17 -25.52 3.51
C LEU A 425 -1.58 -26.68 4.28
N VAL A 426 -2.44 -27.36 5.04
CA VAL A 426 -2.14 -28.63 5.72
C VAL A 426 -3.16 -29.65 5.23
N GLY A 427 -2.68 -30.66 4.51
CA GLY A 427 -3.49 -31.69 3.83
C GLY A 427 -4.04 -32.77 4.73
#